data_AF-A0A839UXF0-F1
#
_entry.id   AF-A0A839UXF0-F1
#
_cell.length_a   1.000
_cell.length_b   1.000
_cell.length_c   1.000
_cell.angle_alpha   90.00
_cell.angle_beta   90.00
_cell.angle_gamma   90.00
#
_symmetry.space_group_name_H-M   'P 1'
#
loop_
_entity.id
_entity.type
_entity.pdbx_description
1 polymer ?
#
loop_
_entity_poly.entity_id
_entity_poly.type
_entity_poly.pdbx_seq_one_letter_code
_entity_poly.pdbx_strand_id
1 'polypeptide(L)' 'MPAPAAKQPTLFIPHGGGPCFFMDDPRQVWTSLGRFLQTLSVSLPARPRAILLVSGHWETRVPPADCETPI' A
#
# COMPACT_ATOMS: atom_id res chain seq x y z
N MET A 1 27.28 0.48 18.50
CA MET A 1 26.52 -0.25 17.47
C MET A 1 25.19 0.47 17.27
N PRO A 2 24.73 0.74 16.03
CA PRO A 2 23.41 1.33 15.84
C PRO A 2 22.33 0.42 16.45
N ALA A 3 21.30 1.02 17.04
CA ALA A 3 20.17 0.27 17.57
C ALA A 3 19.53 -0.59 16.44
N PRO A 4 18.96 -1.77 16.76
CA PRO A 4 18.25 -2.57 15.77
C PRO A 4 17.18 -1.72 15.09
N ALA A 5 17.12 -1.78 13.75
CA ALA A 5 16.06 -1.09 13.02
C ALA A 5 14.69 -1.60 13.49
N ALA A 6 13.77 -0.69 13.78
CA ALA A 6 12.42 -1.06 14.20
C ALA A 6 11.77 -1.96 13.14
N LYS A 7 11.27 -3.13 13.56
CA LYS A 7 10.61 -4.09 12.67
C LYS A 7 9.34 -3.44 12.09
N GLN A 8 9.25 -3.40 10.77
CA GLN A 8 8.08 -2.89 10.06
C GLN A 8 6.92 -3.90 10.10
N PRO A 9 5.65 -3.45 10.06
CA PRO A 9 4.50 -4.33 10.03
C PRO A 9 4.25 -4.93 8.63
N THR A 10 3.54 -6.05 8.60
CA THR A 10 2.87 -6.55 7.38
C THR A 10 1.41 -6.11 7.43
N LEU A 11 0.93 -5.48 6.36
CA LEU A 11 -0.42 -4.93 6.27
C LEU A 11 -1.19 -5.60 5.14
N PHE A 12 -2.47 -5.90 5.38
CA PHE A 12 -3.42 -6.26 4.33
C PHE A 12 -4.25 -5.03 3.97
N ILE A 13 -4.04 -4.48 2.78
CA ILE A 13 -4.59 -3.18 2.38
C ILE A 13 -5.64 -3.38 1.28
N PRO A 14 -6.90 -2.96 1.49
CA PRO A 14 -7.88 -2.90 0.41
C PRO A 14 -7.49 -1.79 -0.57
N HIS A 15 -7.32 -2.13 -1.85
CA HIS A 15 -7.00 -1.16 -2.92
C HIS A 15 -8.25 -0.47 -3.51
N GLY A 16 -9.44 -0.78 -2.97
CA GLY A 16 -10.73 -0.31 -3.51
C GLY A 16 -11.10 -1.00 -4.83
N GLY A 17 -12.25 -0.62 -5.39
CA GLY A 17 -12.65 -0.98 -6.75
C GLY A 17 -12.94 0.29 -7.56
N GLY A 18 -12.88 0.27 -8.89
CA GLY A 18 -13.40 1.41 -9.67
C GLY A 18 -14.93 1.47 -9.60
N PRO A 19 -15.60 2.64 -9.71
CA PRO A 19 -15.09 4.02 -9.81
C PRO A 19 -15.23 4.80 -8.49
N CYS A 20 -14.79 4.21 -7.37
CA CYS A 20 -15.08 4.66 -6.00
C CYS A 20 -14.78 6.15 -5.69
N PHE A 21 -13.80 6.78 -6.34
CA PHE A 21 -13.47 8.19 -6.12
C PHE A 21 -14.16 9.17 -7.09
N PHE A 22 -15.03 8.65 -7.98
CA PHE A 22 -15.71 9.42 -9.01
C PHE A 22 -17.25 9.37 -8.89
N MET A 23 -17.78 8.81 -7.80
CA MET A 23 -19.21 8.67 -7.53
C MET A 23 -19.58 9.25 -6.18
N ASP A 24 -20.88 9.48 -5.97
CA ASP A 24 -21.41 9.83 -4.65
C ASP A 24 -21.06 8.76 -3.61
N ASP A 25 -20.71 9.22 -2.41
CA ASP A 25 -20.36 8.38 -1.27
C ASP A 25 -21.34 8.59 -0.09
N PRO A 26 -22.64 8.30 -0.26
CA PRO A 26 -23.66 8.59 0.76
C PRO A 26 -23.44 7.78 2.03
N ARG A 27 -22.74 6.65 1.93
CA ARG A 27 -22.38 5.79 3.06
C ARG A 27 -20.96 6.01 3.59
N GLN A 28 -20.24 7.00 3.05
CA GLN A 28 -18.89 7.37 3.49
C GLN A 28 -17.87 6.22 3.42
N VAL A 29 -18.10 5.22 2.55
CA VAL A 29 -17.25 4.02 2.42
C VAL A 29 -15.91 4.41 1.79
N TRP A 30 -15.92 5.22 0.74
CA TRP A 30 -14.71 5.66 0.02
C TRP A 30 -13.95 6.69 0.83
N THR A 31 -14.68 7.56 1.51
CA THR A 31 -14.13 8.57 2.41
C THR A 31 -13.47 7.90 3.62
N SER A 32 -14.09 6.87 4.19
CA SER A 32 -13.49 6.07 5.27
C SER A 32 -12.24 5.32 4.81
N LEU A 33 -12.29 4.69 3.62
CA LEU A 33 -11.12 4.06 3.01
C LEU A 33 -9.97 5.07 2.81
N GLY A 34 -10.26 6.26 2.28
CA GLY A 34 -9.28 7.33 2.11
C GLY A 34 -8.64 7.76 3.43
N ARG A 35 -9.44 7.97 4.48
CA ARG A 35 -8.92 8.27 5.83
C ARG A 35 -8.02 7.14 6.34
N PHE A 36 -8.45 5.87 6.23
CA PHE A 36 -7.64 4.72 6.61
C PHE A 36 -6.29 4.73 5.90
N LEU A 37 -6.25 4.90 4.57
CA LEU A 37 -5.02 4.92 3.79
C LEU A 37 -4.07 6.06 4.21
N GLN A 38 -4.60 7.24 4.55
CA GLN A 38 -3.81 8.37 5.05
C GLN A 38 -3.15 8.08 6.41
N THR A 39 -3.76 7.26 7.25
CA THR A 39 -3.21 6.90 8.57
C THR A 39 -2.04 5.90 8.48
N LEU A 40 -1.86 5.21 7.35
CA LEU A 40 -0.86 4.16 7.25
C LEU A 40 0.56 4.68 7.46
N SER A 41 0.92 5.81 6.86
CA SER A 41 2.27 6.37 6.95
C SER A 41 2.67 6.77 8.38
N VAL A 42 1.74 7.36 9.13
CA VAL A 42 1.92 7.76 10.54
C VAL A 42 1.86 6.57 11.51
N SER A 43 1.28 5.43 11.10
CA SER A 43 1.24 4.22 11.92
C SER A 43 2.57 3.45 11.97
N LEU A 44 3.51 3.75 11.07
CA LEU A 44 4.76 3.01 10.94
C LEU A 44 5.76 3.42 12.05
N PRO A 45 6.52 2.47 12.62
CA PRO A 45 7.47 2.76 13.70
C PRO A 45 8.65 3.63 13.25
N ALA A 46 8.93 3.67 11.94
CA ALA A 46 9.90 4.53 11.28
C ALA A 46 9.61 4.52 9.77
N ARG A 47 10.21 5.44 9.00
CA ARG A 47 10.15 5.42 7.54
C ARG A 47 10.80 4.12 7.00
N PRO A 48 10.07 3.28 6.24
CA PRO A 48 10.66 2.09 5.62
C PRO A 48 11.75 2.46 4.62
N ARG A 49 12.79 1.64 4.54
CA ARG A 49 13.84 1.76 3.51
C ARG A 49 13.41 1.18 2.16
N ALA A 50 12.46 0.25 2.17
CA ALA A 50 11.89 -0.41 1.00
C ALA A 50 10.47 -0.87 1.34
N ILE A 51 9.65 -1.10 0.30
CA ILE A 51 8.30 -1.65 0.42
C ILE A 51 8.25 -2.91 -0.44
N LEU A 52 7.83 -4.02 0.17
CA LEU A 52 7.46 -5.23 -0.57
C LEU A 52 5.94 -5.23 -0.75
N LEU A 53 5.48 -5.15 -1.99
CA LEU A 53 4.06 -5.14 -2.34
C LEU A 53 3.68 -6.45 -3.04
N VAL A 54 2.61 -7.07 -2.58
CA VAL A 54 1.97 -8.22 -3.23
C VAL A 54 0.58 -7.78 -3.68
N SER A 55 0.32 -7.80 -5.00
CA SER A 55 -0.96 -7.40 -5.59
C SER A 55 -1.76 -8.62 -6.04
N GLY A 56 -3.07 -8.57 -5.82
CA GLY A 56 -3.99 -9.62 -6.30
C GLY A 56 -4.32 -9.54 -7.79
N HIS A 57 -4.01 -8.43 -8.45
CA HIS A 57 -4.36 -8.16 -9.86
C HIS A 57 -3.15 -7.93 -10.75
N TRP A 58 -1.96 -8.38 -10.32
CA TRP A 58 -0.79 -8.35 -11.20
C TRP A 58 -0.75 -9.61 -12.05
N GLU A 59 -1.08 -9.47 -13.33
CA GLU A 59 -0.94 -10.54 -14.31
C GLU A 59 0.31 -10.28 -15.17
N THR A 60 1.27 -11.20 -15.13
CA THR A 60 2.41 -11.21 -16.05
C THR A 60 2.76 -12.63 -16.45
N ARG A 61 3.19 -12.82 -17.70
CA ARG A 61 3.67 -14.12 -18.21
C ARG A 61 5.05 -14.47 -17.64
N VAL A 62 5.87 -13.45 -17.37
CA VAL A 62 7.23 -13.57 -16.84
C VAL A 62 7.36 -12.56 -15.70
N PRO A 63 7.71 -12.98 -14.47
CA PRO A 63 8.05 -12.03 -13.41
C PRO A 63 9.20 -11.16 -13.90
N PRO A 64 9.17 -9.82 -13.73
CA PRO A 64 10.35 -9.02 -14.01
C PRO A 64 11.52 -9.58 -13.20
N ALA A 65 12.65 -9.82 -13.87
CA ALA A 65 13.80 -10.49 -13.28
C ALA A 65 14.47 -9.65 -12.17
N ASP A 66 14.11 -8.37 -12.09
CA ASP A 66 14.75 -7.36 -11.25
C ASP A 66 13.81 -6.16 -11.00
N CYS A 67 13.90 -5.58 -9.80
CA CYS A 67 13.22 -4.33 -9.43
C CYS A 67 13.98 -3.07 -9.90
N GLU A 68 15.06 -3.23 -10.66
CA GLU A 68 16.09 -2.19 -10.87
C GLU A 68 15.92 -1.41 -12.19
N THR A 69 15.07 -1.86 -13.11
CA THR A 69 14.92 -1.19 -14.42
C THR A 69 13.66 -0.30 -14.44
N PRO A 70 13.78 1.05 -14.53
CA PRO A 70 12.63 1.93 -14.68
C PRO A 70 12.03 1.77 -16.09
N ILE A 71 10.70 1.77 -16.16
CA ILE A 71 9.92 1.97 -17.40
C ILE A 71 10.13 3.37 -17.96
#